data_AF-A0AAX3TJH8-F1
#
_entry.id   AF-A0AAX3TJH8-F1
#
_cell.length_a   1.000
_cell.length_b   1.000
_cell.length_c   1.000
_cell.angle_alpha   90.00
_cell.angle_beta   90.00
_cell.angle_gamma   90.00
#
_symmetry.space_group_name_H-M   'P 1'
#
loop_
_entity.id
_entity.type
_entity.pdbx_description
1 polymer ?
#
loop_
_entity_poly.entity_id
_entity_poly.type
_entity_poly.pdbx_seq_one_letter_code
_entity_poly.pdbx_strand_id
1 'polypeptide(L)'
;MKHVVSLDKDGNLVYKGLLTAKEIATIDEIKNALEQEIPQIEADLEEVYGKSVLYKYNLGKFLGELLTKYNISASERKQFWDEIKTFATKENRRRDESKNAETRSFYGQCYRLSQFDQEVVEKLSWRQWQDILDRVLNREDERIFEWIRNKKEKIREDDWREFEKGLHLYLKSKDTSVFTNDELFEIYESILNMSQYWRIAFDKFKKDFPDSAKIKSKGRRSKKYQSTCFQLKRELHKPLDDSIFEKAFELAMR
;
A
#
# COMPACT_ATOMS: atom_id res chain seq x y z
N MET A 1 9.45 5.61 -28.81
CA MET A 1 9.14 6.99 -29.25
C MET A 1 9.13 7.85 -28.01
N LYS A 2 9.56 9.12 -28.08
CA LYS A 2 9.48 10.06 -26.95
C LYS A 2 8.34 11.02 -27.25
N HIS A 3 7.15 10.74 -26.75
CA HIS A 3 6.03 11.66 -26.89
C HIS A 3 6.15 12.73 -25.80
N VAL A 4 6.80 13.86 -26.10
CA VAL A 4 6.86 14.98 -25.15
C VAL A 4 5.54 15.74 -25.22
N VAL A 5 4.67 15.48 -24.24
CA VAL A 5 3.39 16.19 -24.09
C VAL A 5 3.59 17.42 -23.21
N SER A 6 3.01 18.54 -23.64
CA SER A 6 2.85 19.77 -22.85
C SER A 6 1.38 20.15 -22.83
N LEU A 7 0.90 20.81 -21.78
CA LEU A 7 -0.44 21.37 -21.77
C LEU A 7 -0.38 22.79 -22.38
N ASP A 8 -1.32 23.15 -23.25
CA ASP A 8 -1.47 24.55 -23.66
C ASP A 8 -2.12 25.41 -22.56
N LYS A 9 -2.30 26.69 -22.85
CA LYS A 9 -2.88 27.68 -21.93
C LYS A 9 -4.35 27.38 -21.58
N ASP A 10 -5.01 26.57 -22.39
CA ASP A 10 -6.41 26.19 -22.23
C ASP A 10 -6.56 24.79 -21.60
N GLY A 11 -5.44 24.13 -21.27
CA GLY A 11 -5.40 22.83 -20.63
C GLY A 11 -5.48 21.65 -21.60
N ASN A 12 -5.35 21.86 -22.91
CA ASN A 12 -5.35 20.77 -23.89
C ASN A 12 -3.95 20.14 -24.01
N LEU A 13 -3.92 18.84 -24.34
CA LEU A 13 -2.69 18.11 -24.65
C LEU A 13 -2.08 18.65 -25.96
N VAL A 14 -0.89 19.23 -25.86
CA VAL A 14 -0.08 19.72 -26.98
C VAL A 14 1.25 18.99 -27.02
N TYR A 15 1.43 18.17 -28.05
CA TYR A 15 2.66 17.41 -28.28
C TYR A 15 3.65 18.22 -29.11
N LYS A 16 4.94 18.24 -28.72
CA LYS A 16 5.99 18.98 -29.44
C LYS A 16 6.50 18.19 -30.66
N GLY A 17 6.12 18.59 -31.88
CA GLY A 17 6.70 18.08 -33.14
C GLY A 17 5.69 18.01 -34.31
N LEU A 18 6.18 17.69 -35.52
CA LEU A 18 5.32 17.29 -36.65
C LEU A 18 4.87 15.84 -36.41
N LEU A 19 3.57 15.64 -36.21
CA LEU A 19 2.96 14.32 -36.00
C LEU A 19 2.45 13.75 -37.33
N THR A 20 2.58 12.45 -37.50
CA THR A 20 1.97 11.68 -38.58
C THR A 20 0.47 11.49 -38.34
N ALA A 21 -0.32 11.25 -39.40
CA ALA A 21 -1.76 10.98 -39.28
C ALA A 21 -2.09 9.79 -38.36
N LYS A 22 -1.20 8.78 -38.31
CA LYS A 22 -1.32 7.65 -37.39
C LYS A 22 -1.12 8.08 -35.93
N GLU A 23 -0.13 8.94 -35.66
CA GLU A 23 0.09 9.48 -34.32
C GLU A 23 -1.08 10.37 -33.87
N ILE A 24 -1.67 11.15 -34.79
CA ILE A 24 -2.87 11.95 -34.52
C ILE A 24 -4.07 11.05 -34.15
N ALA A 25 -4.33 10.00 -34.94
CA ALA A 25 -5.42 9.06 -34.64
C ALA A 25 -5.23 8.36 -33.28
N THR A 26 -4.00 7.95 -32.97
CA THR A 26 -3.67 7.38 -31.65
C THR A 26 -3.85 8.40 -30.53
N ILE A 27 -3.60 9.69 -30.75
CA ILE A 27 -3.84 10.75 -29.77
C ILE A 27 -5.35 10.94 -29.51
N ASP A 28 -6.17 10.98 -30.56
CA ASP A 28 -7.63 11.09 -30.41
C ASP A 28 -8.20 9.89 -29.66
N GLU A 29 -7.69 8.68 -29.93
CA GLU A 29 -8.03 7.47 -29.19
C GLU A 29 -7.64 7.54 -27.71
N ILE A 30 -6.43 8.02 -27.39
CA ILE A 30 -6.00 8.24 -26.01
C ILE A 30 -6.91 9.25 -25.33
N LYS A 31 -7.18 10.39 -25.97
CA LYS A 31 -8.06 11.43 -25.42
C LYS A 31 -9.46 10.90 -25.14
N ASN A 32 -10.05 10.13 -26.07
CA ASN A 32 -11.34 9.50 -25.86
C ASN A 32 -11.31 8.51 -24.68
N ALA A 33 -10.25 7.71 -24.56
CA ALA A 33 -10.09 6.81 -23.44
C ALA A 33 -10.00 7.56 -22.09
N LEU A 34 -9.28 8.69 -22.06
CA LEU A 34 -9.18 9.54 -20.89
C LEU A 34 -10.51 10.21 -20.51
N GLU A 35 -11.23 10.78 -21.48
CA GLU A 35 -12.41 11.62 -21.19
C GLU A 35 -13.71 10.83 -21.07
N GLN A 36 -13.81 9.64 -21.70
CA GLN A 36 -15.04 8.85 -21.76
C GLN A 36 -14.89 7.46 -21.15
N GLU A 37 -13.90 6.68 -21.60
CA GLU A 37 -13.79 5.27 -21.20
C GLU A 37 -13.41 5.12 -19.73
N ILE A 38 -12.37 5.81 -19.25
CA ILE A 38 -11.92 5.72 -17.85
C ILE A 38 -13.02 6.13 -16.87
N PRO A 39 -13.72 7.28 -17.04
CA PRO A 39 -14.81 7.66 -16.13
C PRO A 39 -15.94 6.63 -16.10
N GLN A 40 -16.30 6.04 -17.25
CA GLN A 40 -17.31 5.00 -17.31
C GLN A 40 -16.86 3.74 -16.57
N ILE A 41 -15.62 3.29 -16.82
CA ILE A 41 -15.04 2.12 -16.12
C ILE A 41 -14.93 2.37 -14.62
N GLU A 42 -14.54 3.57 -14.17
CA GLU A 42 -14.55 3.90 -12.74
C GLU A 42 -15.97 3.81 -12.16
N ALA A 43 -17.00 4.28 -12.86
CA ALA A 43 -18.38 4.18 -12.41
C ALA A 43 -18.86 2.72 -12.33
N ASP A 44 -18.64 1.94 -13.38
CA ASP A 44 -19.04 0.53 -13.46
C ASP A 44 -18.35 -0.31 -12.38
N LEU A 45 -17.05 -0.10 -12.16
CA LEU A 45 -16.31 -0.80 -11.12
C LEU A 45 -16.76 -0.39 -9.72
N GLU A 46 -17.11 0.88 -9.50
CA GLU A 46 -17.64 1.34 -8.21
C GLU A 46 -19.02 0.74 -7.94
N GLU A 47 -19.87 0.59 -8.96
CA GLU A 47 -21.16 -0.09 -8.83
C GLU A 47 -21.00 -1.56 -8.41
N VAL A 48 -20.08 -2.29 -9.06
CA VAL A 48 -19.88 -3.73 -8.81
C VAL A 48 -19.15 -4.00 -7.49
N TYR A 49 -18.07 -3.26 -7.22
CA TYR A 49 -17.15 -3.57 -6.12
C TYR A 49 -17.19 -2.55 -4.98
N GLY A 50 -17.95 -1.46 -5.10
CA GLY A 50 -17.86 -0.31 -4.22
C GLY A 50 -16.47 0.31 -4.20
N LYS A 51 -16.18 1.13 -3.20
CA LYS A 51 -14.81 1.65 -2.97
C LYS A 51 -13.88 0.64 -2.30
N SER A 52 -14.05 -0.67 -2.54
CA SER A 52 -13.23 -1.75 -1.98
C SER A 52 -11.83 -1.83 -2.62
N VAL A 53 -11.01 -2.79 -2.18
CA VAL A 53 -9.69 -3.07 -2.79
C VAL A 53 -9.83 -3.65 -4.21
N LEU A 54 -10.89 -4.42 -4.49
CA LEU A 54 -11.14 -5.04 -5.79
C LEU A 54 -11.44 -4.03 -6.88
N TYR A 55 -12.12 -2.92 -6.54
CA TYR A 55 -12.25 -1.78 -7.44
C TYR A 55 -10.89 -1.28 -7.93
N LYS A 56 -9.92 -1.08 -7.01
CA LYS A 56 -8.59 -0.54 -7.36
C LYS A 56 -7.79 -1.56 -8.17
N TYR A 57 -7.92 -2.83 -7.81
CA TYR A 57 -7.30 -3.94 -8.50
C TYR A 57 -7.76 -4.04 -9.96
N ASN A 58 -9.08 -4.06 -10.20
CA ASN A 58 -9.65 -4.18 -11.55
C ASN A 58 -9.44 -2.91 -12.37
N LEU A 59 -9.50 -1.72 -11.75
CA LEU A 59 -9.09 -0.48 -12.40
C LEU A 59 -7.63 -0.59 -12.86
N GLY A 60 -6.75 -1.12 -12.01
CA GLY A 60 -5.36 -1.39 -12.36
C GLY A 60 -5.16 -2.35 -13.53
N LYS A 61 -6.04 -3.35 -13.70
CA LYS A 61 -5.99 -4.27 -14.86
C LYS A 61 -6.29 -3.52 -16.15
N PHE A 62 -7.39 -2.76 -16.16
CA PHE A 62 -7.78 -1.92 -17.30
C PHE A 62 -6.69 -0.92 -17.67
N LEU A 63 -6.08 -0.24 -16.69
CA LEU A 63 -4.94 0.65 -16.94
C LEU A 63 -3.76 -0.09 -17.61
N GLY A 64 -3.50 -1.34 -17.21
CA GLY A 64 -2.46 -2.18 -17.83
C GLY A 64 -2.74 -2.50 -19.30
N GLU A 65 -4.01 -2.72 -19.65
CA GLU A 65 -4.45 -2.90 -21.04
C GLU A 65 -4.22 -1.63 -21.85
N LEU A 66 -4.54 -0.45 -21.31
CA LEU A 66 -4.28 0.84 -21.96
C LEU A 66 -2.78 1.09 -22.18
N LEU A 67 -1.94 0.80 -21.17
CA LEU A 67 -0.48 0.91 -21.31
C LEU A 67 0.04 0.04 -22.46
N THR A 68 -0.51 -1.17 -22.61
CA THR A 68 -0.13 -2.10 -23.68
C THR A 68 -0.66 -1.64 -25.04
N LYS A 69 -1.94 -1.26 -25.11
CA LYS A 69 -2.63 -0.77 -26.31
C LYS A 69 -1.90 0.43 -26.92
N TYR A 70 -1.50 1.39 -26.09
CA TYR A 70 -0.84 2.62 -26.52
C TYR A 70 0.68 2.56 -26.45
N ASN A 71 1.26 1.40 -26.13
CA ASN A 71 2.70 1.18 -26.04
C ASN A 71 3.41 2.21 -25.13
N ILE A 72 2.80 2.53 -24.00
CA ILE A 72 3.32 3.51 -23.03
C ILE A 72 4.51 2.90 -22.28
N SER A 73 5.69 3.50 -22.46
CA SER A 73 6.92 3.01 -21.81
C SER A 73 6.90 3.27 -20.31
N ALA A 74 7.73 2.53 -19.54
CA ALA A 74 7.87 2.74 -18.11
C ALA A 74 8.21 4.20 -17.74
N SER A 75 9.02 4.88 -18.56
CA SER A 75 9.37 6.30 -18.37
C SER A 75 8.22 7.28 -18.60
N GLU A 76 7.19 6.88 -19.36
CA GLU A 76 6.04 7.73 -19.71
C GLU A 76 4.84 7.51 -18.77
N ARG A 77 4.83 6.40 -18.02
CA ARG A 77 3.72 6.02 -17.12
C ARG A 77 3.31 7.12 -16.16
N LYS A 78 4.27 7.83 -15.56
CA LYS A 78 3.96 8.94 -14.64
C LYS A 78 3.08 10.00 -15.33
N GLN A 79 3.54 10.46 -16.50
CA GLN A 79 2.84 11.48 -17.25
C GLN A 79 1.44 11.00 -17.66
N PHE A 80 1.33 9.76 -18.11
CA PHE A 80 0.04 9.14 -18.41
C PHE A 80 -0.90 9.12 -17.20
N TRP A 81 -0.42 8.79 -16.00
CA TRP A 81 -1.24 8.85 -14.78
C TRP A 81 -1.70 10.27 -14.41
N ASP A 82 -0.82 11.25 -14.60
CA ASP A 82 -1.14 12.67 -14.37
C ASP A 82 -2.21 13.15 -15.36
N GLU A 83 -2.15 12.71 -16.63
CA GLU A 83 -3.17 13.00 -17.65
C GLU A 83 -4.53 12.42 -17.28
N ILE A 84 -4.61 11.15 -16.84
CA ILE A 84 -5.88 10.56 -16.37
C ILE A 84 -6.47 11.39 -15.22
N LYS A 85 -5.63 11.84 -14.29
CA LYS A 85 -6.11 12.67 -13.18
C LYS A 85 -6.66 14.02 -13.65
N THR A 86 -6.07 14.61 -14.68
CA THR A 86 -6.50 15.89 -15.23
C THR A 86 -7.78 15.77 -16.07
N PHE A 87 -7.87 14.74 -16.92
CA PHE A 87 -8.92 14.64 -17.93
C PHE A 87 -10.07 13.69 -17.55
N ALA A 88 -9.80 12.63 -16.78
CA ALA A 88 -10.80 11.62 -16.45
C ALA A 88 -11.47 11.88 -15.08
N THR A 89 -10.68 12.18 -14.06
CA THR A 89 -11.17 12.13 -12.67
C THR A 89 -11.99 13.34 -12.27
N LYS A 90 -13.23 13.09 -11.83
CA LYS A 90 -14.08 14.07 -11.15
C LYS A 90 -13.99 14.00 -9.62
N GLU A 91 -13.31 12.99 -9.07
CA GLU A 91 -13.14 12.82 -7.63
C GLU A 91 -12.08 13.77 -7.04
N ASN A 92 -12.47 14.50 -5.99
CA ASN A 92 -11.52 15.20 -5.14
C ASN A 92 -10.88 14.22 -4.14
N ARG A 93 -9.73 13.66 -4.51
CA ARG A 93 -8.99 12.71 -3.67
C ARG A 93 -8.28 13.44 -2.53
N ARG A 94 -8.55 13.03 -1.28
CA ARG A 94 -7.99 13.66 -0.06
C ARG A 94 -6.47 13.53 0.11
N ARG A 95 -5.85 12.55 -0.54
CA ARG A 95 -4.42 12.22 -0.36
C ARG A 95 -3.57 13.06 -1.30
N ASP A 96 -2.58 13.77 -0.75
CA ASP A 96 -1.58 14.46 -1.55
C ASP A 96 -0.64 13.44 -2.20
N GLU A 97 -0.71 13.35 -3.52
CA GLU A 97 0.13 12.45 -4.31
C GLU A 97 1.56 12.97 -4.46
N SER A 98 1.86 14.18 -3.96
CA SER A 98 3.14 14.91 -4.07
C SER A 98 3.62 15.05 -5.52
N LYS A 99 3.99 16.26 -5.94
CA LYS A 99 4.32 16.56 -7.36
C LYS A 99 5.38 15.64 -8.01
N ASN A 100 6.18 14.91 -7.22
CA ASN A 100 7.35 14.18 -7.68
C ASN A 100 7.32 12.64 -7.49
N ALA A 101 6.33 12.02 -6.84
CA ALA A 101 6.39 10.59 -6.53
C ALA A 101 5.48 9.72 -7.42
N GLU A 102 6.03 9.13 -8.49
CA GLU A 102 5.37 8.08 -9.29
C GLU A 102 4.87 6.91 -8.42
N THR A 103 5.51 6.71 -7.26
CA THR A 103 5.15 5.67 -6.29
C THR A 103 3.86 5.96 -5.53
N ARG A 104 3.41 7.22 -5.49
CA ARG A 104 2.22 7.66 -4.74
C ARG A 104 1.01 8.00 -5.62
N SER A 105 1.18 8.03 -6.94
CA SER A 105 0.06 8.18 -7.88
C SER A 105 -0.98 7.09 -7.62
N PHE A 106 -2.25 7.47 -7.42
CA PHE A 106 -3.34 6.53 -7.24
C PHE A 106 -3.41 5.52 -8.38
N TYR A 107 -3.40 5.99 -9.63
CA TYR A 107 -3.45 5.13 -10.81
C TYR A 107 -2.23 4.23 -10.93
N GLY A 108 -1.05 4.78 -10.62
CA GLY A 108 0.17 3.99 -10.54
C GLY A 108 0.10 2.90 -9.45
N GLN A 109 -0.53 3.17 -8.30
CA GLN A 109 -0.73 2.18 -7.25
C GLN A 109 -1.79 1.13 -7.64
N CYS A 110 -2.87 1.53 -8.30
CA CYS A 110 -3.87 0.59 -8.86
C CYS A 110 -3.20 -0.36 -9.86
N TYR A 111 -2.44 0.17 -10.83
CA TYR A 111 -1.71 -0.64 -11.80
C TYR A 111 -0.68 -1.57 -11.14
N ARG A 112 0.09 -1.10 -10.14
CA ARG A 112 1.00 -1.98 -9.39
C ARG A 112 0.24 -3.08 -8.63
N LEU A 113 -0.90 -2.74 -8.02
CA LEU A 113 -1.74 -3.69 -7.30
C LEU A 113 -2.27 -4.78 -8.24
N SER A 114 -2.59 -4.45 -9.49
CA SER A 114 -3.10 -5.41 -10.47
C SER A 114 -2.09 -6.44 -10.95
N GLN A 115 -0.80 -6.24 -10.66
CA GLN A 115 0.27 -7.18 -11.01
C GLN A 115 0.35 -8.38 -10.03
N PHE A 116 -0.37 -8.32 -8.90
CA PHE A 116 -0.44 -9.43 -7.96
C PHE A 116 -1.65 -10.32 -8.24
N ASP A 117 -1.60 -11.57 -7.76
CA ASP A 117 -2.77 -12.46 -7.80
C ASP A 117 -3.89 -11.87 -6.95
N GLN A 118 -5.12 -11.95 -7.45
CA GLN A 118 -6.29 -11.39 -6.77
C GLN A 118 -6.43 -11.95 -5.33
N GLU A 119 -6.13 -13.24 -5.15
CA GLU A 119 -6.20 -13.92 -3.85
C GLU A 119 -5.30 -13.26 -2.80
N VAL A 120 -4.15 -12.71 -3.21
CA VAL A 120 -3.20 -11.99 -2.34
C VAL A 120 -3.76 -10.60 -2.05
N VAL A 121 -4.28 -9.93 -3.09
CA VAL A 121 -4.84 -8.58 -2.99
C VAL A 121 -5.98 -8.51 -1.99
N GLU A 122 -6.82 -9.54 -1.93
CA GLU A 122 -7.97 -9.61 -1.01
C GLU A 122 -7.58 -9.80 0.46
N LYS A 123 -6.35 -10.26 0.76
CA LYS A 123 -5.85 -10.45 2.13
C LYS A 123 -5.60 -9.15 2.89
N LEU A 124 -5.63 -8.01 2.19
CA LEU A 124 -5.41 -6.68 2.76
C LEU A 124 -6.45 -5.67 2.27
N SER A 125 -6.72 -4.65 3.08
CA SER A 125 -7.49 -3.47 2.68
C SER A 125 -6.68 -2.58 1.75
N TRP A 126 -7.35 -1.70 1.01
CA TRP A 126 -6.67 -0.71 0.18
C TRP A 126 -5.69 0.14 1.00
N ARG A 127 -6.05 0.53 2.23
CA ARG A 127 -5.17 1.33 3.10
C ARG A 127 -3.87 0.60 3.43
N GLN A 128 -3.97 -0.70 3.73
CA GLN A 128 -2.83 -1.57 4.04
C GLN A 128 -1.93 -1.74 2.80
N TRP A 129 -2.52 -1.92 1.61
CA TRP A 129 -1.77 -1.95 0.35
C TRP A 129 -1.04 -0.64 0.07
N GLN A 130 -1.68 0.51 0.31
CA GLN A 130 -1.01 1.80 0.17
C GLN A 130 0.20 1.92 1.10
N ASP A 131 0.11 1.45 2.35
CA ASP A 131 1.23 1.47 3.29
C ASP A 131 2.42 0.62 2.82
N ILE A 132 2.16 -0.55 2.20
CA ILE A 132 3.20 -1.38 1.59
C ILE A 132 3.79 -0.71 0.35
N LEU A 133 2.94 -0.29 -0.59
CA LEU A 133 3.35 0.28 -1.87
C LEU A 133 4.07 1.63 -1.71
N ASP A 134 3.87 2.34 -0.61
CA ASP A 134 4.59 3.59 -0.34
C ASP A 134 6.04 3.36 0.10
N ARG A 135 6.35 2.22 0.75
CA ARG A 135 7.65 1.96 1.37
C ARG A 135 8.57 1.23 0.39
N VAL A 136 9.69 1.88 0.04
CA VAL A 136 10.72 1.32 -0.86
C VAL A 136 11.13 -0.09 -0.47
N LEU A 137 11.54 -0.28 0.80
CA LEU A 137 12.00 -1.57 1.32
C LEU A 137 10.96 -2.69 1.18
N ASN A 138 9.67 -2.39 1.36
CA ASN A 138 8.63 -3.41 1.26
C ASN A 138 8.26 -3.72 -0.19
N ARG A 139 8.46 -2.77 -1.12
CA ARG A 139 8.25 -3.02 -2.56
C ARG A 139 9.35 -3.86 -3.17
N GLU A 140 10.59 -3.68 -2.71
CA GLU A 140 11.77 -4.33 -3.26
C GLU A 140 11.99 -5.74 -2.71
N ASP A 141 11.37 -6.09 -1.58
CA ASP A 141 11.44 -7.41 -0.98
C ASP A 141 10.15 -8.21 -1.24
N GLU A 142 10.13 -9.00 -2.32
CA GLU A 142 8.95 -9.75 -2.76
C GLU A 142 8.44 -10.76 -1.71
N ARG A 143 9.30 -11.15 -0.76
CA ARG A 143 9.01 -12.13 0.29
C ARG A 143 7.85 -11.69 1.19
N ILE A 144 7.62 -10.38 1.37
CA ILE A 144 6.45 -9.91 2.13
C ILE A 144 5.13 -10.28 1.43
N PHE A 145 5.08 -10.25 0.10
CA PHE A 145 3.89 -10.60 -0.68
C PHE A 145 3.66 -12.12 -0.66
N GLU A 146 4.73 -12.90 -0.76
CA GLU A 146 4.68 -14.37 -0.60
C GLU A 146 4.13 -14.78 0.78
N TRP A 147 4.60 -14.12 1.84
CA TRP A 147 4.08 -14.34 3.18
C TRP A 147 2.59 -13.96 3.31
N ILE A 148 2.16 -12.84 2.68
CA ILE A 148 0.74 -12.45 2.63
C ILE A 148 -0.09 -13.49 1.88
N ARG A 149 0.41 -14.02 0.75
CA ARG A 149 -0.26 -15.09 -0.02
C ARG A 149 -0.56 -16.30 0.85
N ASN A 150 0.41 -16.69 1.68
CA ASN A 150 0.30 -17.84 2.57
C ASN A 150 -0.65 -17.64 3.77
N LYS A 151 -1.25 -16.44 3.94
CA LYS A 151 -2.23 -16.20 4.99
C LYS A 151 -3.56 -16.86 4.68
N LYS A 152 -4.05 -17.66 5.62
CA LYS A 152 -5.40 -18.25 5.55
C LYS A 152 -6.48 -17.15 5.53
N GLU A 153 -6.35 -16.18 6.42
CA GLU A 153 -7.34 -15.13 6.64
C GLU A 153 -6.82 -13.74 6.29
N LYS A 154 -7.77 -12.83 6.04
CA LYS A 154 -7.50 -11.41 5.83
C LYS A 154 -6.93 -10.80 7.11
N ILE A 155 -5.83 -10.04 7.00
CA ILE A 155 -5.23 -9.38 8.16
C ILE A 155 -6.04 -8.13 8.51
N ARG A 156 -6.48 -8.03 9.76
CA ARG A 156 -7.21 -6.85 10.28
C ARG A 156 -6.33 -5.60 10.20
N GLU A 157 -6.92 -4.48 9.78
CA GLU A 157 -6.20 -3.21 9.61
C GLU A 157 -5.50 -2.71 10.90
N ASP A 158 -6.15 -2.85 12.06
CA ASP A 158 -5.55 -2.48 13.35
C ASP A 158 -4.29 -3.30 13.66
N ASP A 159 -4.33 -4.60 13.37
CA ASP A 159 -3.21 -5.53 13.60
C ASP A 159 -2.08 -5.22 12.62
N TRP A 160 -2.42 -4.93 11.35
CA TRP A 160 -1.46 -4.53 10.33
C TRP A 160 -0.71 -3.24 10.67
N ARG A 161 -1.44 -2.22 11.16
CA ARG A 161 -0.83 -0.94 11.53
C ARG A 161 0.20 -1.09 12.65
N GLU A 162 -0.06 -1.98 13.61
CA GLU A 162 0.89 -2.28 14.68
C GLU A 162 2.02 -3.18 14.17
N PHE A 163 1.72 -4.13 13.28
CA PHE A 163 2.70 -4.98 12.60
C PHE A 163 3.73 -4.14 11.84
N GLU A 164 3.31 -3.17 11.03
CA GLU A 164 4.23 -2.31 10.29
C GLU A 164 5.16 -1.48 11.19
N LYS A 165 4.66 -1.03 12.35
CA LYS A 165 5.51 -0.34 13.34
C LYS A 165 6.55 -1.30 13.90
N GLY A 166 6.12 -2.51 14.26
CA GLY A 166 6.98 -3.54 14.80
C GLY A 166 8.03 -3.99 13.79
N LEU A 167 7.61 -4.20 12.54
CA LEU A 167 8.45 -4.57 11.42
C LEU A 167 9.50 -3.50 11.15
N HIS A 168 9.08 -2.24 11.06
CA HIS A 168 10.00 -1.12 10.88
C HIS A 168 11.01 -1.02 12.03
N LEU A 169 10.57 -1.18 13.28
CA LEU A 169 11.45 -1.19 14.45
C LEU A 169 12.43 -2.37 14.44
N TYR A 170 11.97 -3.55 14.03
CA TYR A 170 12.76 -4.78 14.02
C TYR A 170 13.81 -4.79 12.91
N LEU A 171 13.43 -4.37 11.70
CA LEU A 171 14.28 -4.34 10.52
C LEU A 171 15.13 -3.07 10.42
N LYS A 172 14.94 -2.11 11.33
CA LYS A 172 15.74 -0.89 11.34
C LYS A 172 17.22 -1.25 11.39
N SER A 173 17.96 -0.82 10.36
CA SER A 173 19.39 -1.07 10.21
C SER A 173 19.79 -2.55 10.09
N LYS A 174 18.87 -3.42 9.65
CA LYS A 174 19.17 -4.82 9.33
C LYS A 174 19.19 -5.02 7.83
N ASP A 175 20.16 -5.80 7.36
CA ASP A 175 20.16 -6.34 6.00
C ASP A 175 19.26 -7.56 5.97
N THR A 176 18.21 -7.55 5.14
CA THR A 176 17.28 -8.69 5.04
C THR A 176 17.75 -9.78 4.10
N SER A 177 18.82 -9.55 3.33
CA SER A 177 19.38 -10.54 2.39
C SER A 177 20.05 -11.72 3.10
N VAL A 178 20.41 -11.55 4.39
CA VAL A 178 21.04 -12.60 5.20
C VAL A 178 20.05 -13.62 5.77
N PHE A 179 18.74 -13.33 5.72
CA PHE A 179 17.71 -14.26 6.18
C PHE A 179 17.24 -15.13 5.03
N THR A 180 17.05 -16.41 5.31
CA THR A 180 16.27 -17.30 4.45
C THR A 180 14.79 -16.87 4.43
N ASN A 181 14.02 -17.37 3.46
CA ASN A 181 12.58 -17.07 3.39
C ASN A 181 11.86 -17.53 4.66
N ASP A 182 12.16 -18.72 5.16
CA ASP A 182 11.52 -19.29 6.34
C ASP A 182 11.81 -18.46 7.59
N GLU A 183 13.07 -18.07 7.82
CA GLU A 183 13.45 -17.20 8.94
C GLU A 183 12.73 -15.86 8.88
N LEU A 184 12.63 -15.27 7.67
CA LEU A 184 11.96 -13.99 7.49
C LEU A 184 10.44 -14.10 7.69
N PHE A 185 9.84 -15.20 7.24
CA PHE A 185 8.41 -15.47 7.45
C PHE A 185 8.09 -15.71 8.93
N GLU A 186 8.95 -16.42 9.66
CA GLU A 186 8.83 -16.57 11.11
C GLU A 186 8.94 -15.24 11.85
N ILE A 187 9.83 -14.35 11.40
CA ILE A 187 9.94 -12.98 11.90
C ILE A 187 8.63 -12.22 11.66
N TYR A 188 8.08 -12.28 10.44
CA TYR A 188 6.83 -11.61 10.12
C TYR A 188 5.67 -12.15 10.96
N GLU A 189 5.57 -13.47 11.10
CA GLU A 189 4.55 -14.13 11.93
C GLU A 189 4.63 -13.68 13.39
N SER A 190 5.84 -13.72 13.95
CA SER A 190 6.09 -13.31 15.34
C SER A 190 5.69 -11.86 15.60
N ILE A 191 5.98 -10.96 14.66
CA ILE A 191 5.62 -9.54 14.77
C ILE A 191 4.10 -9.35 14.60
N LEU A 192 3.45 -10.13 13.74
CA LEU A 192 2.00 -10.08 13.59
C LEU A 192 1.30 -10.57 14.86
N ASN A 193 1.74 -11.69 15.44
CA ASN A 193 1.23 -12.23 16.71
C ASN A 193 1.41 -11.23 17.85
N MET A 194 2.59 -10.61 17.95
CA MET A 194 2.86 -9.51 18.89
C MET A 194 1.85 -8.36 18.76
N SER A 195 1.46 -8.03 17.52
CA SER A 195 0.54 -6.94 17.19
C SER A 195 -0.91 -7.27 17.53
N GLN A 196 -1.32 -8.52 17.27
CA GLN A 196 -2.63 -9.04 17.68
C GLN A 196 -2.76 -9.08 19.21
N TYR A 197 -1.73 -9.56 19.91
CA TYR A 197 -1.68 -9.56 21.37
C TYR A 197 -1.87 -8.14 21.91
N TRP A 198 -1.12 -7.17 21.38
CA TRP A 198 -1.25 -5.76 21.77
C TRP A 198 -2.68 -5.26 21.65
N ARG A 199 -3.36 -5.51 20.51
CA ARG A 199 -4.74 -5.07 20.31
C ARG A 199 -5.65 -5.69 21.38
N ILE A 200 -5.60 -7.00 21.55
CA ILE A 200 -6.48 -7.73 22.49
C ILE A 200 -6.24 -7.27 23.93
N ALA A 201 -4.98 -7.22 24.37
CA ALA A 201 -4.61 -6.83 25.73
C ALA A 201 -4.93 -5.35 26.00
N PHE A 202 -4.70 -4.46 25.02
CA PHE A 202 -5.02 -3.04 25.17
C PHE A 202 -6.52 -2.77 25.19
N ASP A 203 -7.31 -3.50 24.40
CA ASP A 203 -8.77 -3.39 24.43
C ASP A 203 -9.33 -3.89 25.77
N LYS A 204 -8.76 -4.96 26.33
CA LYS A 204 -9.08 -5.41 27.70
C LYS A 204 -8.71 -4.35 28.74
N PHE A 205 -7.48 -3.85 28.70
CA PHE A 205 -7.02 -2.77 29.59
C PHE A 205 -7.93 -1.53 29.54
N LYS A 206 -8.40 -1.15 28.34
CA LYS A 206 -9.32 -0.02 28.19
C LYS A 206 -10.67 -0.25 28.89
N LYS A 207 -11.17 -1.50 28.89
CA LYS A 207 -12.41 -1.86 29.59
C LYS A 207 -12.22 -1.91 31.10
N ASP A 208 -11.08 -2.45 31.55
CA ASP A 208 -10.77 -2.60 32.97
C ASP A 208 -10.40 -1.25 33.62
N PHE A 209 -9.84 -0.30 32.85
CA PHE A 209 -9.36 1.00 33.34
C PHE A 209 -9.79 2.18 32.44
N PRO A 210 -11.10 2.46 32.29
CA PRO A 210 -11.62 3.41 31.29
C PRO A 210 -11.09 4.84 31.43
N ASP A 211 -10.75 5.28 32.65
CA ASP A 211 -10.26 6.64 32.93
C ASP A 211 -8.74 6.78 32.89
N SER A 212 -8.02 5.70 32.54
CA SER A 212 -6.56 5.72 32.53
C SER A 212 -6.02 6.71 31.50
N ALA A 213 -5.13 7.61 31.93
CA ALA A 213 -4.36 8.49 31.02
C ALA A 213 -3.52 7.71 29.98
N LYS A 214 -3.28 6.42 30.24
CA LYS A 214 -2.57 5.50 29.32
C LYS A 214 -3.37 5.24 28.03
N ILE A 215 -4.70 5.33 28.09
CA ILE A 215 -5.58 5.23 26.91
C ILE A 215 -5.31 6.39 25.95
N LYS A 216 -5.25 7.62 26.48
CA LYS A 216 -4.95 8.84 25.69
C LYS A 216 -3.56 8.82 25.06
N SER A 217 -2.64 8.02 25.60
CA SER A 217 -1.27 7.86 25.10
C SER A 217 -1.03 6.50 24.41
N LYS A 218 -2.06 5.88 23.83
CA LYS A 218 -2.00 4.57 23.13
C LYS A 218 -0.77 4.44 22.22
N GLY A 219 -0.51 5.43 21.36
CA GLY A 219 0.62 5.37 20.42
C GLY A 219 1.99 5.30 21.11
N ARG A 220 2.20 6.08 22.18
CA ARG A 220 3.44 6.02 22.98
C ARG A 220 3.57 4.67 23.70
N ARG A 221 2.45 4.14 24.19
CA ARG A 221 2.42 2.87 24.90
C ARG A 221 2.66 1.68 23.97
N SER A 222 2.10 1.69 22.76
CA SER A 222 2.39 0.69 21.71
C SER A 222 3.87 0.68 21.35
N LYS A 223 4.48 1.85 21.14
CA LYS A 223 5.93 1.94 20.86
C LYS A 223 6.78 1.40 22.02
N LYS A 224 6.41 1.72 23.27
CA LYS A 224 7.08 1.18 24.47
C LYS A 224 6.96 -0.35 24.49
N TYR A 225 5.75 -0.89 24.33
CA TYR A 225 5.49 -2.32 24.28
C TYR A 225 6.35 -3.05 23.23
N GLN A 226 6.33 -2.61 21.97
CA GLN A 226 7.09 -3.26 20.90
C GLN A 226 8.60 -3.23 21.17
N SER A 227 9.11 -2.09 21.65
CA SER A 227 10.53 -1.96 22.00
C SER A 227 10.91 -2.90 23.15
N THR A 228 10.04 -3.02 24.16
CA THR A 228 10.22 -3.94 25.29
C THR A 228 10.17 -5.40 24.84
N CYS A 229 9.26 -5.80 23.94
CA CYS A 229 9.23 -7.16 23.38
C CYS A 229 10.57 -7.53 22.75
N PHE A 230 11.12 -6.66 21.89
CA PHE A 230 12.40 -6.91 21.24
C PHE A 230 13.58 -6.87 22.21
N GLN A 231 13.51 -6.05 23.26
CA GLN A 231 14.51 -6.05 24.33
C GLN A 231 14.49 -7.37 25.10
N LEU A 232 13.32 -7.81 25.59
CA LEU A 232 13.17 -9.07 26.31
C LEU A 232 13.57 -10.28 25.45
N LYS A 233 13.23 -10.28 24.15
CA LYS A 233 13.68 -11.31 23.20
C LYS A 233 15.20 -11.49 23.24
N ARG A 234 15.94 -10.37 23.19
CA ARG A 234 17.41 -10.37 23.20
C ARG A 234 17.98 -10.77 24.55
N GLU A 235 17.49 -10.17 25.63
CA GLU A 235 18.00 -10.40 26.99
C GLU A 235 17.75 -11.83 27.48
N LEU A 236 16.62 -12.42 27.11
CA LEU A 236 16.24 -13.77 27.52
C LEU A 236 16.67 -14.84 26.52
N HIS A 237 17.19 -14.45 25.35
CA HIS A 237 17.49 -15.36 24.23
C HIS A 237 16.30 -16.27 23.86
N LYS A 238 15.08 -15.70 23.86
CA LYS A 238 13.82 -16.43 23.61
C LYS A 238 13.14 -15.98 22.31
N PRO A 239 12.29 -16.82 21.70
CA PRO A 239 11.42 -16.40 20.61
C PRO A 239 10.42 -15.34 21.09
N LEU A 240 9.84 -14.60 20.15
CA LEU A 240 8.74 -13.68 20.46
C LEU A 240 7.47 -14.51 20.61
N ASP A 241 7.12 -14.80 21.85
CA ASP A 241 5.97 -15.62 22.22
C ASP A 241 5.07 -14.90 23.25
N ASP A 242 3.95 -15.54 23.60
CA ASP A 242 2.97 -14.99 24.53
C ASP A 242 3.57 -14.60 25.89
N SER A 243 4.60 -15.32 26.36
CA SER A 243 5.27 -15.01 27.63
C SER A 243 6.03 -13.68 27.57
N ILE A 244 6.69 -13.40 26.42
CA ILE A 244 7.33 -12.12 26.19
C ILE A 244 6.27 -11.03 26.02
N PHE A 245 5.20 -11.30 25.27
CA PHE A 245 4.14 -10.34 25.01
C PHE A 245 3.46 -9.88 26.30
N GLU A 246 3.08 -10.81 27.16
CA GLU A 246 2.47 -10.51 28.46
C GLU A 246 3.38 -9.64 29.32
N LYS A 247 4.62 -10.08 29.53
CA LYS A 247 5.60 -9.35 30.34
C LYS A 247 5.89 -7.96 29.78
N ALA A 248 6.04 -7.84 28.46
CA ALA A 248 6.26 -6.55 27.81
C ALA A 248 5.04 -5.63 27.96
N PHE A 249 3.83 -6.16 27.87
CA PHE A 249 2.59 -5.40 28.02
C PHE A 249 2.47 -4.84 29.43
N GLU A 250 2.70 -5.65 30.46
CA GLU A 250 2.73 -5.17 31.85
C GLU A 250 3.72 -4.04 32.05
N LEU A 251 4.96 -4.21 31.57
CA LEU A 251 6.01 -3.18 31.67
C LEU A 251 5.66 -1.92 30.88
N ALA A 252 4.98 -2.06 29.73
CA ALA A 252 4.52 -0.93 28.94
C ALA A 252 3.35 -0.20 29.61
N MET A 253 2.51 -0.93 30.34
CA MET A 253 1.38 -0.40 31.10
C MET A 253 1.74 0.08 32.50
N ARG A 254 2.94 -0.18 33.03
CA ARG A 254 3.49 0.58 34.17
C ARG A 254 3.75 2.03 33.76
#